data_AF-D5U8W7-F1
#
_entry.id   AF-D5U8W7-F1
#
_cell.length_a   1.000
_cell.length_b   1.000
_cell.length_c   1.000
_cell.angle_alpha   90.00
_cell.angle_beta   90.00
_cell.angle_gamma   90.00
#
_symmetry.space_group_name_H-M   'P 1'
#
loop_
_entity.id
_entity.type
_entity.pdbx_description
1 polymer ?
#
loop_
_entity_poly.entity_id
_entity_poly.type
_entity_poly.pdbx_seq_one_letter_code
_entity_poly.pdbx_strand_id
1 'polypeptide(L)'
;MTDNIIFNENIDKLKKNKYNFRAVTKLINYNLKDNKYQLKPAKNNLFSVLYNNKPLTSTYAPMEEAKRLISQFIKDNNEHIGIFLSIASFYHIEHFLSLNKNNKAIIIEKDIEIVKLILENIEEKNLENIIIILDENIESIYSFFNFYMNENDAKKIVYIRHVRASNINSESTEYYDDVNICLANSIKEKLMSLTSNYYFAPIWARNILYNMHFNSGYSIKTYHNILNKETPVLLVSAGASIDNYIEKIRELSETHFIIVLSHALNTLIKNNIKPNAVVSTDGGFYSSIYLTELLKKENKDINIFTTHSAYPYPLTHIDNDRIFYFSHDESLEKILYPISDDMDNNIYFYMEGSVVMPALRIAYMLNPRYILLAGCDFCHADDKSHSLYSNASAFDYLNSSKLKTFETYKYKRLNDNQKIKCYDNIYRNTSSSLLSYKNHFENLILEISDMTDIFTLTKESAEINNVKIYNENIILKNNNLKNIKNRKIENYIRENIDKENLIKKINEFIDDVHNKNNISELGYLISPWHIDKFEKSMISYDELKDYINKWYDEIKKLIY
;
A
#
# COMPACT_ATOMS: atom_id res chain seq x y z
N MET A 1 11.08 -23.79 40.70
CA MET A 1 11.56 -22.53 40.12
C MET A 1 12.84 -22.18 40.85
N THR A 2 13.99 -22.26 40.17
CA THR A 2 15.22 -21.64 40.67
C THR A 2 15.07 -20.15 40.52
N ASP A 3 15.00 -19.41 41.63
CA ASP A 3 14.92 -17.95 41.67
C ASP A 3 16.23 -17.33 41.17
N ASN A 4 16.41 -17.28 39.84
CA ASN A 4 17.48 -16.50 39.24
C ASN A 4 17.08 -15.02 39.33
N ILE A 5 17.74 -14.28 40.23
CA ILE A 5 17.49 -12.85 40.49
C ILE A 5 17.62 -12.03 39.21
N ILE A 6 18.64 -12.28 38.39
CA ILE A 6 18.89 -11.57 37.12
C ILE A 6 17.72 -11.80 36.16
N PHE A 7 17.25 -13.04 36.04
CA PHE A 7 16.11 -13.37 35.17
C PHE A 7 14.84 -12.63 35.60
N ASN A 8 14.52 -12.64 36.90
CA ASN A 8 13.33 -11.97 37.42
C ASN A 8 13.39 -10.46 37.20
N GLU A 9 14.53 -9.83 37.46
CA GLU A 9 14.74 -8.39 37.20
C GLU A 9 14.59 -8.05 35.71
N ASN A 10 15.16 -8.88 34.83
CA ASN A 10 15.05 -8.70 33.39
C ASN A 10 13.61 -8.86 32.88
N ILE A 11 12.88 -9.84 33.40
CA ILE A 11 11.46 -10.05 33.09
C ILE A 11 10.63 -8.82 33.52
N ASP A 12 10.90 -8.25 34.69
CA ASP A 12 10.18 -7.08 35.17
C ASP A 12 10.49 -5.82 34.34
N LYS A 13 11.74 -5.66 33.85
CA LYS A 13 12.07 -4.61 32.87
C LYS A 13 11.37 -4.82 31.54
N LEU A 14 11.34 -6.05 31.00
CA LEU A 14 10.67 -6.37 29.73
C LEU A 14 9.15 -6.11 29.79
N LYS A 15 8.50 -6.38 30.94
CA LYS A 15 7.07 -6.12 31.16
C LYS A 15 6.67 -4.65 31.06
N LYS A 16 7.61 -3.72 31.26
CA LYS A 16 7.33 -2.28 31.07
C LYS A 16 6.93 -1.95 29.63
N ASN A 17 7.40 -2.74 28.67
CA ASN A 17 6.98 -2.65 27.29
C ASN A 17 5.77 -3.57 27.04
N LYS A 18 4.60 -2.96 26.80
CA LYS A 18 3.32 -3.67 26.66
C LYS A 18 3.33 -4.76 25.56
N TYR A 19 4.22 -4.67 24.58
CA TYR A 19 4.29 -5.62 23.47
C TYR A 19 4.97 -6.95 23.85
N ASN A 20 5.63 -7.03 25.00
CA ASN A 20 6.34 -8.24 25.46
C ASN A 20 5.46 -9.26 26.19
N PHE A 21 4.16 -9.00 26.38
CA PHE A 21 3.29 -9.88 27.18
C PHE A 21 3.38 -11.36 26.76
N ARG A 22 3.22 -11.65 25.46
CA ARG A 22 3.30 -13.03 24.94
C ARG A 22 4.66 -13.68 25.17
N ALA A 23 5.75 -12.97 24.87
CA ALA A 23 7.11 -13.48 25.06
C ALA A 23 7.42 -13.74 26.54
N VAL A 24 7.05 -12.81 27.44
CA VAL A 24 7.21 -12.97 28.89
C VAL A 24 6.46 -14.19 29.40
N THR A 25 5.21 -14.39 28.97
CA THR A 25 4.43 -15.59 29.33
C THR A 25 5.11 -16.87 28.87
N LYS A 26 5.61 -16.93 27.62
CA LYS A 26 6.36 -18.08 27.10
C LYS A 26 7.63 -18.36 27.93
N LEU A 27 8.41 -17.33 28.26
CA LEU A 27 9.65 -17.45 29.03
C LEU A 27 9.45 -17.95 30.47
N ILE A 28 8.41 -17.44 31.16
CA ILE A 28 8.07 -17.86 32.53
C ILE A 28 7.61 -19.33 32.54
N ASN A 29 6.82 -19.74 31.55
CA ASN A 29 6.28 -21.09 31.46
C ASN A 29 7.27 -22.13 30.91
N TYR A 30 8.39 -21.69 30.31
CA TYR A 30 9.38 -22.59 29.73
C TYR A 30 10.22 -23.28 30.81
N ASN A 31 10.05 -24.59 30.97
CA ASN A 31 10.73 -25.38 32.00
C ASN A 31 11.70 -26.43 31.44
N LEU A 32 11.76 -26.61 30.13
CA LEU A 32 12.64 -27.57 29.48
C LEU A 32 14.05 -26.97 29.35
N LYS A 33 15.08 -27.71 29.77
CA LYS A 33 16.47 -27.41 29.43
C LYS A 33 16.96 -28.55 28.56
N ASP A 34 17.16 -28.28 27.29
CA ASP A 34 17.77 -29.21 26.37
C ASP A 34 19.30 -28.98 26.39
N ASN A 35 20.09 -30.03 26.38
CA ASN A 35 21.56 -29.91 26.49
C ASN A 35 22.20 -29.34 25.21
N LYS A 36 21.39 -28.91 24.24
CA LYS A 36 21.82 -28.32 22.97
C LYS A 36 22.49 -26.95 23.14
N TYR A 37 22.14 -26.16 24.17
CA TYR A 37 22.75 -24.85 24.41
C TYR A 37 23.72 -24.84 25.59
N GLN A 38 24.87 -24.20 25.40
CA GLN A 38 25.89 -24.06 26.45
C GLN A 38 26.50 -22.65 26.43
N LEU A 39 26.86 -22.13 27.60
CA LEU A 39 27.59 -20.87 27.72
C LEU A 39 29.09 -21.13 27.78
N LYS A 40 29.83 -20.49 26.88
CA LYS A 40 31.29 -20.49 26.89
C LYS A 40 31.81 -19.11 27.29
N PRO A 41 32.57 -18.97 28.40
CA PRO A 41 33.18 -17.69 28.76
C PRO A 41 34.09 -17.16 27.65
N ALA A 42 34.04 -15.84 27.45
CA ALA A 42 34.89 -15.06 26.57
C ALA A 42 35.67 -14.01 27.38
N LYS A 43 36.48 -13.18 26.72
CA LYS A 43 37.21 -12.09 27.40
C LYS A 43 36.24 -11.08 28.03
N ASN A 44 36.72 -10.39 29.06
CA ASN A 44 36.02 -9.28 29.74
C ASN A 44 34.66 -9.65 30.35
N ASN A 45 34.54 -10.83 30.96
CA ASN A 45 33.29 -11.35 31.55
C ASN A 45 32.12 -11.48 30.56
N LEU A 46 32.40 -11.48 29.26
CA LEU A 46 31.42 -11.82 28.23
C LEU A 46 31.33 -13.33 28.07
N PHE A 47 30.34 -13.81 27.32
CA PHE A 47 30.21 -15.22 26.98
C PHE A 47 29.84 -15.39 25.52
N SER A 48 29.81 -16.62 25.04
CA SER A 48 29.24 -16.99 23.74
C SER A 48 28.32 -18.18 23.94
N VAL A 49 27.14 -18.10 23.34
CA VAL A 49 26.22 -19.23 23.29
C VAL A 49 26.73 -20.22 22.26
N LEU A 50 26.87 -21.48 22.66
CA LEU A 50 27.12 -22.61 21.77
C LEU A 50 25.82 -23.37 21.52
N TYR A 51 25.56 -23.75 20.28
CA TYR A 51 24.57 -24.77 19.93
C TYR A 51 25.30 -26.03 19.47
N ASN A 52 25.10 -27.16 20.15
CA ASN A 52 25.77 -28.43 19.84
C ASN A 52 27.28 -28.26 19.61
N ASN A 53 27.95 -27.57 20.54
CA ASN A 53 29.37 -27.18 20.50
C ASN A 53 29.79 -26.21 19.38
N LYS A 54 28.85 -25.73 18.55
CA LYS A 54 29.11 -24.70 17.53
C LYS A 54 28.81 -23.31 18.10
N PRO A 55 29.75 -22.36 18.04
CA PRO A 55 29.52 -21.03 18.59
C PRO A 55 28.58 -20.20 17.71
N LEU A 56 27.61 -19.55 18.33
CA LEU A 56 26.72 -18.61 17.65
C LEU A 56 27.40 -17.27 17.41
N THR A 57 28.30 -16.86 18.30
CA THR A 57 29.10 -15.62 18.21
C THR A 57 30.58 -15.93 18.44
N SER A 58 31.46 -14.95 18.26
CA SER A 58 32.89 -15.09 18.53
C SER A 58 33.13 -15.53 19.98
N THR A 59 33.80 -16.66 20.17
CA THR A 59 34.18 -17.15 21.51
C THR A 59 35.35 -16.37 22.11
N TYR A 60 35.97 -15.47 21.34
CA TYR A 60 37.14 -14.69 21.78
C TYR A 60 36.77 -13.22 22.07
N ALA A 61 36.05 -12.57 21.14
CA ALA A 61 35.70 -11.15 21.22
C ALA A 61 34.29 -10.91 20.66
N PRO A 62 33.23 -11.33 21.37
CA PRO A 62 31.85 -11.24 20.88
C PRO A 62 31.37 -9.79 20.69
N MET A 63 31.80 -8.86 21.56
CA MET A 63 31.47 -7.43 21.41
C MET A 63 32.13 -6.77 20.19
N GLU A 64 33.35 -7.15 19.82
CA GLU A 64 34.01 -6.61 18.62
C GLU A 64 33.37 -7.14 17.33
N GLU A 65 32.89 -8.39 17.34
CA GLU A 65 32.06 -8.90 16.26
C GLU A 65 30.74 -8.13 16.13
N ALA A 66 30.06 -7.86 17.25
CA ALA A 66 28.84 -7.07 17.30
C ALA A 66 29.05 -5.67 16.70
N LYS A 67 30.10 -4.95 17.12
CA LYS A 67 30.46 -3.63 16.57
C LYS A 67 30.66 -3.66 15.06
N ARG A 68 31.40 -4.66 14.56
CA ARG A 68 31.64 -4.84 13.12
C ARG A 68 30.37 -5.19 12.35
N LEU A 69 29.44 -5.92 12.96
CA LEU A 69 28.15 -6.22 12.35
C LEU A 69 27.30 -4.95 12.23
N ILE A 70 27.11 -4.22 13.33
CA ILE A 70 26.24 -3.03 13.36
C ILE A 70 26.78 -1.90 12.46
N SER A 71 28.10 -1.70 12.39
CA SER A 71 28.71 -0.65 11.56
C SER A 71 28.55 -0.86 10.05
N GLN A 72 28.15 -2.05 9.60
CA GLN A 72 27.79 -2.29 8.20
C GLN A 72 26.45 -1.64 7.83
N PHE A 73 25.55 -1.47 8.81
CA PHE A 73 24.19 -0.98 8.59
C PHE A 73 23.99 0.47 9.08
N ILE A 74 24.69 0.87 10.14
CA ILE A 74 24.51 2.17 10.78
C ILE A 74 25.82 2.96 10.71
N LYS A 75 25.74 4.18 10.16
CA LYS A 75 26.90 5.08 10.00
C LYS A 75 26.68 6.47 10.59
N ASP A 76 25.51 6.70 11.15
CA ASP A 76 25.10 7.96 11.75
C ASP A 76 24.59 7.72 13.18
N ASN A 77 24.28 8.80 13.89
CA ASN A 77 23.83 8.77 15.27
C ASN A 77 22.32 9.02 15.39
N ASN A 78 21.54 8.85 14.32
CA ASN A 78 20.10 9.07 14.36
C ASN A 78 19.39 7.98 15.17
N GLU A 79 18.11 8.22 15.45
CA GLU A 79 17.24 7.20 16.03
C GLU A 79 16.91 6.11 15.00
N HIS A 80 17.05 4.86 15.40
CA HIS A 80 16.75 3.68 14.59
C HIS A 80 15.82 2.69 15.28
N ILE A 81 15.10 1.92 14.47
CA ILE A 81 14.36 0.74 14.92
C ILE A 81 15.02 -0.51 14.34
N GLY A 82 15.74 -1.25 15.17
CA GLY A 82 16.48 -2.44 14.77
C GLY A 82 15.59 -3.67 14.77
N ILE A 83 15.44 -4.34 13.62
CA ILE A 83 14.77 -5.64 13.52
C ILE A 83 15.84 -6.71 13.43
N PHE A 84 15.90 -7.57 14.44
CA PHE A 84 16.94 -8.58 14.59
C PHE A 84 16.36 -9.97 14.37
N LEU A 85 16.86 -10.67 13.35
CA LEU A 85 16.61 -12.10 13.20
C LEU A 85 17.63 -12.88 14.02
N SER A 86 17.12 -13.49 15.08
CA SER A 86 17.81 -14.16 16.16
C SER A 86 18.51 -13.26 17.19
N ILE A 87 18.41 -13.68 18.46
CA ILE A 87 19.07 -13.05 19.61
C ILE A 87 20.55 -13.42 19.72
N ALA A 88 20.99 -14.55 19.14
CA ALA A 88 22.36 -15.07 19.24
C ALA A 88 22.94 -14.99 20.68
N SER A 89 24.02 -14.23 20.89
CA SER A 89 24.56 -13.94 22.24
C SER A 89 24.28 -12.51 22.72
N PHE A 90 23.27 -11.85 22.15
CA PHE A 90 22.75 -10.52 22.52
C PHE A 90 23.62 -9.30 22.22
N TYR A 91 24.95 -9.43 22.14
CA TYR A 91 25.86 -8.27 22.05
C TYR A 91 25.64 -7.33 20.85
N HIS A 92 25.13 -7.83 19.71
CA HIS A 92 24.81 -6.97 18.57
C HIS A 92 23.59 -6.08 18.85
N ILE A 93 22.64 -6.56 19.64
CA ILE A 93 21.48 -5.79 20.10
C ILE A 93 21.91 -4.78 21.17
N GLU A 94 22.71 -5.22 22.16
CA GLU A 94 23.27 -4.35 23.19
C GLU A 94 24.04 -3.18 22.57
N HIS A 95 24.96 -3.47 21.64
CA HIS A 95 25.71 -2.42 20.98
C HIS A 95 24.81 -1.48 20.18
N PHE A 96 23.83 -2.00 19.43
CA PHE A 96 22.86 -1.18 18.70
C PHE A 96 22.09 -0.21 19.61
N LEU A 97 21.59 -0.68 20.76
CA LEU A 97 20.87 0.16 21.72
C LEU A 97 21.78 1.23 22.35
N SER A 98 23.08 0.95 22.47
CA SER A 98 24.07 1.91 23.01
C SER A 98 24.36 3.11 22.09
N LEU A 99 24.10 3.00 20.78
CA LEU A 99 24.42 4.06 19.81
C LEU A 99 23.53 5.30 19.96
N ASN A 100 22.27 5.12 20.36
CA ASN A 100 21.33 6.21 20.61
C ASN A 100 20.29 5.77 21.64
N LYS A 101 20.05 6.60 22.66
CA LYS A 101 19.09 6.33 23.75
C LYS A 101 17.65 6.07 23.29
N ASN A 102 17.28 6.57 22.10
CA ASN A 102 15.96 6.40 21.52
C ASN A 102 15.86 5.16 20.62
N ASN A 103 16.95 4.43 20.40
CA ASN A 103 16.91 3.20 19.61
C ASN A 103 15.99 2.16 20.24
N LYS A 104 15.21 1.50 19.40
CA LYS A 104 14.30 0.41 19.79
C LYS A 104 14.68 -0.86 19.05
N ALA A 105 14.64 -2.01 19.73
CA ALA A 105 14.97 -3.30 19.12
C ALA A 105 13.73 -4.21 19.09
N ILE A 106 13.45 -4.81 17.94
CA ILE A 106 12.49 -5.90 17.77
C ILE A 106 13.31 -7.15 17.48
N ILE A 107 13.27 -8.11 18.40
CA ILE A 107 13.98 -9.37 18.30
C ILE A 107 12.99 -10.44 17.88
N ILE A 108 13.21 -11.07 16.73
CA ILE A 108 12.45 -12.23 16.28
C ILE A 108 13.32 -13.45 16.55
N GLU A 109 12.89 -14.30 17.47
CA GLU A 109 13.62 -15.50 17.85
C GLU A 109 12.68 -16.71 17.88
N LYS A 110 13.11 -17.80 17.27
CA LYS A 110 12.35 -19.06 17.21
C LYS A 110 12.53 -19.86 18.50
N ASP A 111 13.74 -19.90 19.05
CA ASP A 111 14.04 -20.78 20.17
C ASP A 111 13.81 -20.06 21.52
N ILE A 112 12.88 -20.57 22.33
CA ILE A 112 12.59 -19.99 23.65
C ILE A 112 13.79 -20.15 24.60
N GLU A 113 14.56 -21.23 24.44
CA GLU A 113 15.64 -21.58 25.35
C GLU A 113 16.81 -20.60 25.26
N ILE A 114 17.18 -20.17 24.04
CA ILE A 114 18.27 -19.21 23.87
C ILE A 114 17.92 -17.87 24.51
N VAL A 115 16.68 -17.37 24.36
CA VAL A 115 16.25 -16.12 24.99
C VAL A 115 16.29 -16.25 26.51
N LYS A 116 15.76 -17.36 27.05
CA LYS A 116 15.80 -17.61 28.49
C LYS A 116 17.23 -17.67 29.02
N LEU A 117 18.11 -18.42 28.35
CA LEU A 117 19.52 -18.54 28.72
C LEU A 117 20.22 -17.18 28.76
N ILE A 118 19.95 -16.32 27.77
CA ILE A 118 20.48 -14.94 27.74
C ILE A 118 19.96 -14.11 28.91
N LEU A 119 18.65 -14.10 29.14
CA LEU A 119 18.04 -13.30 30.21
C LEU A 119 18.40 -13.81 31.61
N GLU A 120 18.82 -15.07 31.74
CA GLU A 120 19.38 -15.64 32.98
C GLU A 120 20.83 -15.18 33.27
N ASN A 121 21.55 -14.63 32.27
CA ASN A 121 23.01 -14.41 32.35
C ASN A 121 23.49 -13.00 31.91
N ILE A 122 22.61 -12.12 31.42
CA ILE A 122 22.95 -10.74 31.01
C ILE A 122 22.17 -9.74 31.84
N GLU A 123 22.86 -8.72 32.35
CA GLU A 123 22.23 -7.54 32.94
C GLU A 123 22.16 -6.41 31.91
N GLU A 124 21.01 -6.23 31.27
CA GLU A 124 20.78 -5.12 30.34
C GLU A 124 19.94 -4.01 30.98
N LYS A 125 20.33 -2.75 30.76
CA LYS A 125 19.65 -1.58 31.33
C LYS A 125 18.46 -1.14 30.47
N ASN A 126 18.57 -1.29 29.15
CA ASN A 126 17.61 -0.78 28.17
C ASN A 126 16.60 -1.83 27.69
N LEU A 127 16.29 -2.86 28.51
CA LEU A 127 15.31 -3.90 28.14
C LEU A 127 13.91 -3.36 27.87
N GLU A 128 13.56 -2.19 28.42
CA GLU A 128 12.29 -1.52 28.13
C GLU A 128 12.18 -1.03 26.65
N ASN A 129 13.30 -0.84 25.97
CA ASN A 129 13.38 -0.50 24.54
C ASN A 129 13.34 -1.73 23.62
N ILE A 130 13.19 -2.94 24.19
CA ILE A 130 13.19 -4.20 23.45
C ILE A 130 11.77 -4.77 23.36
N ILE A 131 11.42 -5.25 22.18
CA ILE A 131 10.25 -6.07 21.90
C ILE A 131 10.74 -7.43 21.43
N ILE A 132 10.28 -8.52 22.06
CA ILE A 132 10.63 -9.88 21.68
C ILE A 132 9.40 -10.55 21.06
N ILE A 133 9.52 -10.98 19.82
CA ILE A 133 8.55 -11.83 19.12
C ILE A 133 9.12 -13.25 19.15
N LEU A 134 8.59 -14.05 20.07
CA LEU A 134 9.21 -15.32 20.48
C LEU A 134 8.37 -16.51 20.03
N ASP A 135 8.94 -17.35 19.16
CA ASP A 135 8.30 -18.57 18.64
C ASP A 135 6.86 -18.31 18.14
N GLU A 136 6.72 -17.32 17.26
CA GLU A 136 5.44 -16.94 16.63
C GLU A 136 5.45 -17.36 15.16
N ASN A 137 4.28 -17.65 14.60
CA ASN A 137 4.17 -17.92 13.17
C ASN A 137 4.35 -16.63 12.34
N ILE A 138 4.65 -16.80 11.05
CA ILE A 138 4.92 -15.69 10.11
C ILE A 138 3.75 -14.71 10.04
N GLU A 139 2.51 -15.21 10.03
CA GLU A 139 1.30 -14.37 10.01
C GLU A 139 1.24 -13.44 11.23
N SER A 140 1.50 -13.95 12.43
CA SER A 140 1.50 -13.15 13.66
C SER A 140 2.63 -12.12 13.68
N ILE A 141 3.81 -12.48 13.17
CA ILE A 141 4.94 -11.56 13.01
C ILE A 141 4.57 -10.43 12.05
N TYR A 142 3.97 -10.78 10.90
CA TYR A 142 3.57 -9.83 9.88
C TYR A 142 2.46 -8.89 10.38
N SER A 143 1.43 -9.42 11.03
CA SER A 143 0.37 -8.61 11.66
C SER A 143 0.92 -7.67 12.72
N PHE A 144 1.84 -8.15 13.57
CA PHE A 144 2.50 -7.29 14.55
C PHE A 144 3.31 -6.17 13.88
N PHE A 145 4.09 -6.50 12.84
CA PHE A 145 4.88 -5.52 12.10
C PHE A 145 4.00 -4.43 11.50
N ASN A 146 2.90 -4.79 10.85
CA ASN A 146 1.96 -3.84 10.25
C ASN A 146 1.25 -2.98 11.29
N PHE A 147 0.93 -3.54 12.45
CA PHE A 147 0.34 -2.81 13.56
C PHE A 147 1.32 -1.84 14.22
N TYR A 148 2.57 -2.26 14.42
CA TYR A 148 3.57 -1.49 15.16
C TYR A 148 4.22 -0.39 14.30
N MET A 149 4.45 -0.65 13.01
CA MET A 149 5.17 0.26 12.12
C MET A 149 4.25 1.14 11.30
N ASN A 150 4.36 2.46 11.47
CA ASN A 150 3.81 3.42 10.52
C ASN A 150 4.77 3.68 9.33
N GLU A 151 4.34 4.49 8.35
CA GLU A 151 5.16 4.80 7.17
C GLU A 151 6.45 5.58 7.50
N ASN A 152 6.39 6.48 8.48
CA ASN A 152 7.55 7.29 8.87
C ASN A 152 8.63 6.47 9.59
N ASP A 153 8.21 5.43 10.34
CA ASP A 153 9.11 4.50 11.00
C ASP A 153 9.92 3.68 9.99
N ALA A 154 9.38 3.42 8.79
CA ALA A 154 10.05 2.61 7.77
C ALA A 154 11.44 3.14 7.39
N LYS A 155 11.65 4.46 7.45
CA LYS A 155 12.97 5.09 7.20
C LYS A 155 14.00 4.85 8.28
N LYS A 156 13.55 4.59 9.51
CA LYS A 156 14.38 4.34 10.69
C LYS A 156 14.75 2.87 10.83
N ILE A 157 14.11 1.99 10.05
CA ILE A 157 14.31 0.55 10.17
C ILE A 157 15.71 0.16 9.75
N VAL A 158 16.36 -0.59 10.64
CA VAL A 158 17.61 -1.29 10.34
C VAL A 158 17.34 -2.77 10.49
N TYR A 159 17.42 -3.51 9.38
CA TYR A 159 17.08 -4.93 9.34
C TYR A 159 18.35 -5.78 9.37
N ILE A 160 18.54 -6.59 10.42
CA ILE A 160 19.79 -7.31 10.68
C ILE A 160 19.49 -8.79 10.94
N ARG A 161 20.03 -9.65 10.08
CA ARG A 161 20.04 -11.10 10.29
C ARG A 161 21.36 -11.55 10.90
N HIS A 162 21.30 -12.20 12.07
CA HIS A 162 22.49 -12.81 12.64
C HIS A 162 22.80 -14.16 11.95
N VAL A 163 23.76 -14.17 11.02
CA VAL A 163 24.00 -15.29 10.09
C VAL A 163 24.20 -16.64 10.77
N ARG A 164 25.01 -16.75 11.83
CA ARG A 164 25.26 -18.06 12.47
C ARG A 164 24.03 -18.59 13.23
N ALA A 165 23.44 -17.76 14.07
CA ALA A 165 22.29 -18.12 14.88
C ALA A 165 21.02 -18.40 14.07
N SER A 166 20.83 -17.71 12.94
CA SER A 166 19.71 -17.98 12.02
C SER A 166 19.91 -19.22 11.14
N ASN A 167 21.07 -19.89 11.18
CA ASN A 167 21.39 -21.04 10.35
C ASN A 167 21.89 -22.25 11.16
N ILE A 168 21.35 -22.41 12.36
CA ILE A 168 21.74 -23.47 13.29
C ILE A 168 21.35 -24.88 12.77
N ASN A 169 20.18 -25.00 12.14
CA ASN A 169 19.67 -26.20 11.48
C ASN A 169 18.70 -25.81 10.35
N SER A 170 18.25 -26.77 9.56
CA SER A 170 17.37 -26.54 8.40
C SER A 170 16.06 -25.86 8.78
N GLU A 171 15.46 -26.29 9.89
CA GLU A 171 14.18 -25.75 10.37
C GLU A 171 14.31 -24.27 10.83
N SER A 172 15.42 -23.91 11.47
CA SER A 172 15.71 -22.51 11.81
C SER A 172 15.98 -21.69 10.55
N THR A 173 16.77 -22.23 9.61
CA THR A 173 17.07 -21.54 8.33
C THR A 173 15.79 -21.22 7.58
N GLU A 174 14.91 -22.20 7.39
CA GLU A 174 13.62 -22.03 6.69
C GLU A 174 12.74 -20.97 7.37
N TYR A 175 12.58 -21.05 8.70
CA TYR A 175 11.82 -20.06 9.46
C TYR A 175 12.36 -18.64 9.28
N TYR A 176 13.66 -18.43 9.41
CA TYR A 176 14.26 -17.09 9.29
C TYR A 176 14.29 -16.60 7.83
N ASP A 177 14.38 -17.49 6.85
CA ASP A 177 14.27 -17.15 5.43
C ASP A 177 12.87 -16.64 5.10
N ASP A 178 11.83 -17.33 5.57
CA ASP A 178 10.44 -16.93 5.35
C ASP A 178 10.11 -15.60 6.03
N VAL A 179 10.53 -15.42 7.28
CA VAL A 179 10.38 -14.14 8.01
C VAL A 179 11.13 -13.02 7.27
N ASN A 180 12.33 -13.30 6.76
CA ASN A 180 13.12 -12.33 6.00
C ASN A 180 12.43 -11.90 4.71
N ILE A 181 11.91 -12.86 3.93
CA ILE A 181 11.18 -12.56 2.70
C ILE A 181 9.93 -11.72 3.00
N CYS A 182 9.15 -12.13 4.00
CA CYS A 182 7.91 -11.46 4.40
C CYS A 182 8.16 -10.00 4.83
N LEU A 183 9.08 -9.78 5.79
CA LEU A 183 9.34 -8.45 6.32
C LEU A 183 10.09 -7.54 5.32
N ALA A 184 11.03 -8.08 4.54
CA ALA A 184 11.74 -7.29 3.53
C ALA A 184 10.78 -6.75 2.47
N ASN A 185 9.82 -7.57 2.03
CA ASN A 185 8.78 -7.13 1.10
C ASN A 185 7.89 -6.04 1.73
N SER A 186 7.47 -6.22 2.98
CA SER A 186 6.64 -5.22 3.68
C SER A 186 7.36 -3.87 3.90
N ILE A 187 8.64 -3.91 4.30
CA ILE A 187 9.47 -2.71 4.44
C ILE A 187 9.61 -2.01 3.08
N LYS A 188 9.87 -2.77 2.02
CA LYS A 188 9.97 -2.24 0.66
C LYS A 188 8.67 -1.57 0.22
N GLU A 189 7.52 -2.19 0.47
CA GLU A 189 6.20 -1.62 0.16
C GLU A 189 5.95 -0.31 0.91
N LYS A 190 6.21 -0.26 2.22
CA LYS A 190 6.08 0.99 3.02
C LYS A 190 7.00 2.10 2.50
N LEU A 191 8.25 1.78 2.16
CA LEU A 191 9.20 2.75 1.58
C LEU A 191 8.77 3.23 0.18
N MET A 192 8.20 2.35 -0.63
CA MET A 192 7.65 2.70 -1.94
C MET A 192 6.43 3.62 -1.80
N SER A 193 5.50 3.31 -0.89
CA SER A 193 4.35 4.18 -0.56
C SER A 193 4.81 5.58 -0.18
N LEU A 194 5.75 5.67 0.76
CA LEU A 194 6.31 6.94 1.22
C LEU A 194 6.99 7.74 0.11
N THR A 195 7.74 7.07 -0.78
CA THR A 195 8.39 7.72 -1.93
C THR A 195 7.36 8.24 -2.93
N SER A 196 6.29 7.48 -3.18
CA SER A 196 5.17 7.92 -4.00
C SER A 196 4.49 9.14 -3.39
N ASN A 197 4.18 9.10 -2.09
CA ASN A 197 3.58 10.23 -1.37
C ASN A 197 4.48 11.48 -1.45
N TYR A 198 5.80 11.32 -1.39
CA TYR A 198 6.75 12.44 -1.52
C TYR A 198 6.70 13.12 -2.89
N TYR A 199 6.50 12.32 -3.93
CA TYR A 199 6.42 12.81 -5.29
C TYR A 199 5.03 13.40 -5.62
N PHE A 200 3.97 12.71 -5.21
CA PHE A 200 2.61 13.02 -5.65
C PHE A 200 1.82 13.92 -4.71
N ALA A 201 2.14 14.03 -3.43
CA ALA A 201 1.38 14.90 -2.51
C ALA A 201 1.28 16.36 -2.98
N PRO A 202 2.34 17.02 -3.50
CA PRO A 202 2.21 18.37 -4.07
C PRO A 202 1.30 18.42 -5.30
N ILE A 203 1.31 17.36 -6.11
CA ILE A 203 0.47 17.23 -7.31
C ILE A 203 -0.99 17.09 -6.88
N TRP A 204 -1.29 16.20 -5.94
CA TRP A 204 -2.62 15.99 -5.39
C TRP A 204 -3.15 17.25 -4.70
N ALA A 205 -2.36 17.89 -3.82
CA ALA A 205 -2.73 19.13 -3.17
C ALA A 205 -3.16 20.21 -4.18
N ARG A 206 -2.38 20.38 -5.25
CA ARG A 206 -2.72 21.28 -6.36
C ARG A 206 -4.02 20.83 -7.04
N ASN A 207 -4.11 19.57 -7.45
CA ASN A 207 -5.27 19.04 -8.16
C ASN A 207 -6.57 19.21 -7.38
N ILE A 208 -6.53 18.98 -6.06
CA ILE A 208 -7.67 19.15 -5.15
C ILE A 208 -8.21 20.58 -5.22
N LEU A 209 -7.32 21.57 -5.16
CA LEU A 209 -7.71 22.98 -5.25
C LEU A 209 -8.27 23.35 -6.63
N TYR A 210 -7.70 22.85 -7.72
CA TYR A 210 -8.24 23.05 -9.07
C TYR A 210 -9.62 22.43 -9.23
N ASN A 211 -9.78 21.15 -8.88
CA ASN A 211 -11.06 20.45 -9.00
C ASN A 211 -12.12 21.09 -8.10
N MET A 212 -11.77 21.45 -6.87
CA MET A 212 -12.67 22.14 -5.95
C MET A 212 -13.11 23.51 -6.49
N HIS A 213 -12.22 24.25 -7.18
CA HIS A 213 -12.53 25.58 -7.70
C HIS A 213 -13.45 25.51 -8.92
N PHE A 214 -13.12 24.64 -9.89
CA PHE A 214 -13.81 24.62 -11.19
C PHE A 214 -15.01 23.68 -11.24
N ASN A 215 -15.07 22.68 -10.35
CA ASN A 215 -16.14 21.69 -10.36
C ASN A 215 -17.01 21.82 -9.10
N SER A 216 -18.31 21.67 -9.30
CA SER A 216 -19.30 21.47 -8.25
C SER A 216 -19.98 20.14 -8.53
N GLY A 217 -19.32 19.06 -8.10
CA GLY A 217 -19.75 17.71 -8.44
C GLY A 217 -20.82 17.17 -7.50
N TYR A 218 -21.27 15.96 -7.81
CA TYR A 218 -22.13 15.19 -6.94
C TYR A 218 -21.31 14.17 -6.14
N SER A 219 -21.83 13.72 -5.01
CA SER A 219 -21.26 12.56 -4.34
C SER A 219 -21.57 11.29 -5.14
N ILE A 220 -20.59 10.38 -5.20
CA ILE A 220 -20.80 9.02 -5.71
C ILE A 220 -21.89 8.26 -4.96
N LYS A 221 -22.23 8.68 -3.73
CA LYS A 221 -23.36 8.16 -2.95
C LYS A 221 -24.68 8.20 -3.73
N THR A 222 -24.81 9.09 -4.71
CA THR A 222 -25.93 9.11 -5.67
C THR A 222 -26.20 7.73 -6.30
N TYR A 223 -25.15 6.93 -6.50
CA TYR A 223 -25.20 5.60 -7.10
C TYR A 223 -25.30 4.45 -6.08
N HIS A 224 -25.33 4.76 -4.78
CA HIS A 224 -25.42 3.76 -3.74
C HIS A 224 -26.71 2.94 -3.91
N ASN A 225 -26.58 1.62 -3.96
CA ASN A 225 -27.67 0.66 -4.17
C ASN A 225 -28.48 0.81 -5.47
N ILE A 226 -28.01 1.57 -6.47
CA ILE A 226 -28.81 1.91 -7.66
C ILE A 226 -29.26 0.69 -8.49
N LEU A 227 -28.56 -0.45 -8.41
CA LEU A 227 -28.86 -1.66 -9.18
C LEU A 227 -29.80 -2.63 -8.44
N ASN A 228 -29.99 -2.48 -7.13
CA ASN A 228 -30.93 -3.25 -6.30
C ASN A 228 -30.86 -4.79 -6.47
N LYS A 229 -29.66 -5.36 -6.67
CA LYS A 229 -29.43 -6.78 -6.98
C LYS A 229 -30.12 -7.29 -8.26
N GLU A 230 -30.66 -6.41 -9.10
CA GLU A 230 -31.37 -6.80 -10.32
C GLU A 230 -30.43 -6.92 -11.52
N THR A 231 -29.41 -6.08 -11.59
CA THR A 231 -28.50 -5.98 -12.75
C THR A 231 -27.06 -6.27 -12.34
N PRO A 232 -26.33 -7.08 -13.12
CA PRO A 232 -24.93 -7.32 -12.88
C PRO A 232 -24.05 -6.14 -13.31
N VAL A 233 -22.85 -6.06 -12.74
CA VAL A 233 -21.82 -5.12 -13.15
C VAL A 233 -20.77 -5.85 -13.99
N LEU A 234 -20.37 -5.24 -15.10
CA LEU A 234 -19.16 -5.61 -15.83
C LEU A 234 -18.09 -4.57 -15.55
N LEU A 235 -17.07 -4.95 -14.78
CA LEU A 235 -15.91 -4.12 -14.46
C LEU A 235 -14.78 -4.43 -15.44
N VAL A 236 -14.48 -3.46 -16.32
CA VAL A 236 -13.49 -3.58 -17.39
C VAL A 236 -12.22 -2.81 -17.03
N SER A 237 -11.11 -3.51 -16.89
CA SER A 237 -9.77 -2.98 -16.68
C SER A 237 -8.92 -3.10 -17.95
N ALA A 238 -7.70 -2.56 -17.94
CA ALA A 238 -6.85 -2.37 -19.13
C ALA A 238 -5.91 -3.53 -19.46
N GLY A 239 -6.07 -4.68 -18.80
CA GLY A 239 -5.30 -5.89 -19.09
C GLY A 239 -5.39 -6.30 -20.56
N ALA A 240 -4.31 -6.88 -21.08
CA ALA A 240 -4.23 -7.26 -22.48
C ALA A 240 -5.25 -8.32 -22.91
N SER A 241 -5.73 -9.14 -21.96
CA SER A 241 -6.71 -10.20 -22.23
C SER A 241 -8.01 -9.69 -22.83
N ILE A 242 -8.43 -8.44 -22.57
CA ILE A 242 -9.72 -7.92 -23.05
C ILE A 242 -9.84 -7.89 -24.57
N ASP A 243 -8.70 -7.79 -25.28
CA ASP A 243 -8.66 -7.80 -26.75
C ASP A 243 -9.31 -9.09 -27.31
N ASN A 244 -9.22 -10.21 -26.58
CA ASN A 244 -9.80 -11.49 -26.97
C ASN A 244 -11.31 -11.60 -26.69
N TYR A 245 -11.89 -10.67 -25.93
CA TYR A 245 -13.28 -10.74 -25.44
C TYR A 245 -14.14 -9.55 -25.86
N ILE A 246 -13.69 -8.70 -26.80
CA ILE A 246 -14.42 -7.50 -27.24
C ILE A 246 -15.85 -7.81 -27.68
N GLU A 247 -16.06 -8.86 -28.48
CA GLU A 247 -17.41 -9.23 -28.94
C GLU A 247 -18.30 -9.68 -27.77
N LYS A 248 -17.74 -10.41 -26.80
CA LYS A 248 -18.50 -10.82 -25.62
C LYS A 248 -18.82 -9.64 -24.70
N ILE A 249 -17.89 -8.70 -24.53
CA ILE A 249 -18.11 -7.45 -23.80
C ILE A 249 -19.24 -6.64 -24.46
N ARG A 250 -19.28 -6.60 -25.80
CA ARG A 250 -20.35 -5.95 -26.56
C ARG A 250 -21.71 -6.59 -26.28
N GLU A 251 -21.81 -7.91 -26.29
CA GLU A 251 -23.04 -8.63 -25.91
C GLU A 251 -23.46 -8.31 -24.47
N LEU A 252 -22.51 -8.39 -23.53
CA LEU A 252 -22.77 -8.14 -22.12
C LEU A 252 -23.15 -6.68 -21.83
N SER A 253 -22.75 -5.73 -22.69
CA SER A 253 -23.11 -4.30 -22.59
C SER A 253 -24.61 -4.01 -22.69
N GLU A 254 -25.39 -4.97 -23.23
CA GLU A 254 -26.84 -4.85 -23.30
C GLU A 254 -27.54 -5.27 -21.99
N THR A 255 -26.82 -5.97 -21.09
CA THR A 255 -27.41 -6.61 -19.90
C THR A 255 -26.70 -6.25 -18.60
N HIS A 256 -25.53 -5.62 -18.66
CA HIS A 256 -24.71 -5.26 -17.51
C HIS A 256 -24.58 -3.74 -17.39
N PHE A 257 -24.44 -3.26 -16.16
CA PHE A 257 -23.91 -1.92 -15.92
C PHE A 257 -22.39 -1.97 -16.10
N ILE A 258 -21.86 -1.29 -17.12
CA ILE A 258 -20.43 -1.28 -17.44
C ILE A 258 -19.73 -0.16 -16.69
N ILE A 259 -18.78 -0.55 -15.85
CA ILE A 259 -17.77 0.32 -15.27
C ILE A 259 -16.45 0.04 -15.99
N VAL A 260 -15.83 1.05 -16.57
CA VAL A 260 -14.51 0.92 -17.21
C VAL A 260 -13.47 1.74 -16.47
N LEU A 261 -12.26 1.21 -16.31
CA LEU A 261 -11.14 2.01 -15.82
C LEU A 261 -10.65 2.97 -16.92
N SER A 262 -10.17 4.16 -16.54
CA SER A 262 -9.67 5.18 -17.48
C SER A 262 -8.76 4.59 -18.57
N HIS A 263 -7.79 3.75 -18.19
CA HIS A 263 -6.84 3.12 -19.12
C HIS A 263 -7.47 2.20 -20.17
N ALA A 264 -8.68 1.67 -19.93
CA ALA A 264 -9.42 0.80 -20.83
C ALA A 264 -10.53 1.53 -21.61
N LEU A 265 -10.83 2.80 -21.27
CA LEU A 265 -11.92 3.57 -21.88
C LEU A 265 -11.82 3.58 -23.42
N ASN A 266 -10.63 3.88 -23.95
CA ASN A 266 -10.39 3.93 -25.39
C ASN A 266 -10.59 2.57 -26.06
N THR A 267 -10.32 1.47 -25.36
CA THR A 267 -10.55 0.12 -25.92
C THR A 267 -12.03 -0.13 -26.17
N LEU A 268 -12.90 0.31 -25.26
CA LEU A 268 -14.35 0.17 -25.46
C LEU A 268 -14.86 1.14 -26.54
N ILE A 269 -14.51 2.43 -26.45
CA ILE A 269 -15.02 3.45 -27.37
C ILE A 269 -14.61 3.14 -28.82
N LYS A 270 -13.37 2.73 -29.08
CA LYS A 270 -12.91 2.39 -30.44
C LYS A 270 -13.58 1.14 -31.02
N ASN A 271 -14.11 0.27 -30.17
CA ASN A 271 -14.91 -0.88 -30.57
C ASN A 271 -16.42 -0.60 -30.53
N ASN A 272 -16.82 0.68 -30.45
CA ASN A 272 -18.21 1.14 -30.40
C ASN A 272 -19.01 0.60 -29.18
N ILE A 273 -18.33 0.33 -28.07
CA ILE A 273 -18.94 -0.09 -26.81
C ILE A 273 -18.96 1.13 -25.89
N LYS A 274 -20.15 1.58 -25.49
CA LYS A 274 -20.32 2.71 -24.57
C LYS A 274 -20.48 2.20 -23.13
N PRO A 275 -19.55 2.52 -22.22
CA PRO A 275 -19.70 2.20 -20.81
C PRO A 275 -20.76 3.10 -20.14
N ASN A 276 -21.29 2.67 -18.99
CA ASN A 276 -22.18 3.52 -18.18
C ASN A 276 -21.39 4.55 -17.35
N ALA A 277 -20.21 4.15 -16.87
CA ALA A 277 -19.30 5.02 -16.15
C ALA A 277 -17.84 4.68 -16.40
N VAL A 278 -16.98 5.69 -16.26
CA VAL A 278 -15.53 5.54 -16.20
C VAL A 278 -15.04 5.88 -14.79
N VAL A 279 -14.13 5.07 -14.25
CA VAL A 279 -13.42 5.37 -12.99
C VAL A 279 -12.04 5.92 -13.32
N SER A 280 -11.73 7.09 -12.77
CA SER A 280 -10.42 7.72 -12.91
C SER A 280 -10.00 8.39 -11.62
N THR A 281 -8.79 8.09 -11.15
CA THR A 281 -8.28 8.65 -9.90
C THR A 281 -6.85 9.20 -9.99
N ASP A 282 -6.15 8.95 -11.11
CA ASP A 282 -4.74 9.29 -11.24
C ASP A 282 -4.53 10.81 -11.34
N GLY A 283 -3.72 11.33 -10.41
CA GLY A 283 -3.35 12.74 -10.29
C GLY A 283 -2.29 13.23 -11.30
N GLY A 284 -1.64 12.34 -12.05
CA GLY A 284 -0.59 12.68 -13.01
C GLY A 284 -1.12 13.22 -14.33
N PHE A 285 -0.40 14.16 -14.95
CA PHE A 285 -0.78 14.79 -16.24
C PHE A 285 -1.19 13.79 -17.33
N TYR A 286 -0.46 12.68 -17.46
CA TYR A 286 -0.70 11.70 -18.50
C TYR A 286 -2.02 10.94 -18.33
N SER A 287 -2.63 10.98 -17.14
CA SER A 287 -3.95 10.39 -16.92
C SER A 287 -5.02 11.06 -17.79
N SER A 288 -4.85 12.36 -18.09
CA SER A 288 -5.76 13.13 -18.94
C SER A 288 -5.93 12.56 -20.34
N ILE A 289 -4.88 11.94 -20.91
CA ILE A 289 -4.89 11.38 -22.26
C ILE A 289 -5.95 10.27 -22.36
N TYR A 290 -6.11 9.48 -21.29
CA TYR A 290 -7.10 8.40 -21.22
C TYR A 290 -8.55 8.88 -21.20
N LEU A 291 -8.79 10.14 -20.85
CA LEU A 291 -10.13 10.69 -20.67
C LEU A 291 -10.56 11.64 -21.80
N THR A 292 -9.69 11.97 -22.75
CA THR A 292 -9.98 12.93 -23.83
C THR A 292 -11.21 12.56 -24.68
N GLU A 293 -11.51 11.27 -24.83
CA GLU A 293 -12.72 10.81 -25.54
C GLU A 293 -14.03 11.27 -24.84
N LEU A 294 -14.02 11.59 -23.55
CA LEU A 294 -15.18 12.07 -22.79
C LEU A 294 -15.61 13.50 -23.14
N LEU A 295 -14.71 14.28 -23.76
CA LEU A 295 -15.00 15.64 -24.25
C LEU A 295 -15.87 15.62 -25.52
N LYS A 296 -15.95 14.47 -26.21
CA LYS A 296 -16.73 14.36 -27.44
C LYS A 296 -18.22 14.31 -27.13
N LYS A 297 -19.01 15.06 -27.91
CA LYS A 297 -20.47 15.14 -27.76
C LYS A 297 -21.17 13.78 -27.81
N GLU A 298 -20.65 12.81 -28.55
CA GLU A 298 -21.21 11.46 -28.65
C GLU A 298 -21.04 10.64 -27.36
N ASN A 299 -20.16 11.05 -26.45
CA ASN A 299 -19.82 10.38 -25.20
C ASN A 299 -20.34 11.12 -23.96
N LYS A 300 -21.26 12.08 -24.14
CA LYS A 300 -21.81 12.91 -23.07
C LYS A 300 -22.63 12.14 -22.02
N ASP A 301 -23.09 10.94 -22.37
CA ASP A 301 -23.92 10.10 -21.47
C ASP A 301 -23.06 9.20 -20.56
N ILE A 302 -21.73 9.24 -20.70
CA ILE A 302 -20.79 8.48 -19.85
C ILE A 302 -20.53 9.28 -18.57
N ASN A 303 -20.88 8.69 -17.43
CA ASN A 303 -20.61 9.24 -16.10
C ASN A 303 -19.14 9.05 -15.69
N ILE A 304 -18.66 9.89 -14.79
CA ILE A 304 -17.27 9.92 -14.35
C ILE A 304 -17.25 9.79 -12.84
N PHE A 305 -16.65 8.70 -12.35
CA PHE A 305 -16.46 8.44 -10.95
C PHE A 305 -14.99 8.74 -10.61
N THR A 306 -14.76 9.74 -9.76
CA THR A 306 -13.42 10.31 -9.55
C THR A 306 -13.24 10.86 -8.13
N THR A 307 -12.05 11.37 -7.85
CA THR A 307 -11.59 12.02 -6.61
C THR A 307 -11.13 13.44 -6.93
N HIS A 308 -11.05 14.33 -5.93
CA HIS A 308 -10.49 15.67 -6.10
C HIS A 308 -8.97 15.64 -6.32
N SER A 309 -8.28 14.57 -5.90
CA SER A 309 -6.85 14.36 -6.16
C SER A 309 -6.52 14.02 -7.63
N ALA A 310 -7.50 13.64 -8.44
CA ALA A 310 -7.31 13.29 -9.84
C ALA A 310 -6.86 14.50 -10.69
N TYR A 311 -6.17 14.25 -11.80
CA TYR A 311 -5.68 15.34 -12.64
C TYR A 311 -6.85 16.19 -13.20
N PRO A 312 -6.83 17.53 -13.07
CA PRO A 312 -8.02 18.35 -13.33
C PRO A 312 -8.51 18.34 -14.77
N TYR A 313 -7.61 18.23 -15.75
CA TYR A 313 -8.02 18.12 -17.15
C TYR A 313 -8.20 16.64 -17.54
N PRO A 314 -9.27 16.23 -18.24
CA PRO A 314 -10.35 17.05 -18.81
C PRO A 314 -11.54 17.28 -17.87
N LEU A 315 -11.50 16.84 -16.61
CA LEU A 315 -12.63 16.93 -15.67
C LEU A 315 -13.22 18.35 -15.57
N THR A 316 -12.37 19.37 -15.51
CA THR A 316 -12.79 20.80 -15.45
C THR A 316 -13.40 21.35 -16.74
N HIS A 317 -13.46 20.54 -17.79
CA HIS A 317 -14.03 20.89 -19.11
C HIS A 317 -15.21 19.98 -19.46
N ILE A 318 -15.68 19.20 -18.50
CA ILE A 318 -16.83 18.31 -18.62
C ILE A 318 -17.97 18.86 -17.77
N ASP A 319 -19.20 18.70 -18.24
CA ASP A 319 -20.38 19.14 -17.49
C ASP A 319 -20.44 18.47 -16.10
N ASN A 320 -20.64 19.29 -15.06
CA ASN A 320 -20.59 18.85 -13.66
C ASN A 320 -21.63 17.77 -13.33
N ASP A 321 -22.72 17.69 -14.09
CA ASP A 321 -23.78 16.70 -13.89
C ASP A 321 -23.35 15.26 -14.22
N ARG A 322 -22.18 15.11 -14.86
CA ARG A 322 -21.56 13.81 -15.18
C ARG A 322 -20.52 13.38 -14.15
N ILE A 323 -20.14 14.23 -13.19
CA ILE A 323 -18.98 14.02 -12.31
C ILE A 323 -19.44 13.68 -10.90
N PHE A 324 -18.98 12.52 -10.40
CA PHE A 324 -19.30 12.00 -9.09
C PHE A 324 -18.04 11.74 -8.29
N TYR A 325 -17.92 12.43 -7.16
CA TYR A 325 -16.77 12.42 -6.29
C TYR A 325 -16.87 11.40 -5.16
N PHE A 326 -15.74 10.77 -4.87
CA PHE A 326 -15.43 10.10 -3.62
C PHE A 326 -14.06 10.59 -3.11
N SER A 327 -13.77 10.35 -1.84
CA SER A 327 -12.52 10.76 -1.21
C SER A 327 -11.56 9.57 -1.10
N HIS A 328 -10.27 9.81 -1.40
CA HIS A 328 -9.18 8.90 -1.06
C HIS A 328 -8.69 9.08 0.38
N ASP A 329 -9.17 10.12 1.07
CA ASP A 329 -8.68 10.54 2.39
C ASP A 329 -7.16 10.81 2.39
N GLU A 330 -6.67 11.47 1.34
CA GLU A 330 -5.23 11.71 1.12
C GLU A 330 -4.95 13.20 0.87
N SER A 331 -3.75 13.67 1.26
CA SER A 331 -3.36 15.08 1.10
C SER A 331 -4.46 16.04 1.66
N LEU A 332 -4.81 17.10 0.93
CA LEU A 332 -5.80 18.10 1.35
C LEU A 332 -7.25 17.55 1.40
N GLU A 333 -7.53 16.35 0.89
CA GLU A 333 -8.87 15.75 1.00
C GLU A 333 -9.24 15.46 2.46
N LYS A 334 -8.25 15.17 3.31
CA LYS A 334 -8.42 14.97 4.77
C LYS A 334 -9.04 16.17 5.48
N ILE A 335 -8.93 17.35 4.88
CA ILE A 335 -9.46 18.61 5.41
C ILE A 335 -10.72 19.02 4.64
N LEU A 336 -10.71 18.82 3.32
CA LEU A 336 -11.83 19.17 2.44
C LEU A 336 -13.09 18.36 2.78
N TYR A 337 -12.94 17.09 3.12
CA TYR A 337 -14.04 16.18 3.44
C TYR A 337 -14.21 16.07 4.96
N PRO A 338 -15.20 16.74 5.57
CA PRO A 338 -15.42 16.69 7.01
C PRO A 338 -15.85 15.28 7.44
N ILE A 339 -15.16 14.71 8.45
CA ILE A 339 -15.60 13.47 9.10
C ILE A 339 -16.73 13.84 10.07
N SER A 340 -17.98 13.50 9.73
CA SER A 340 -19.13 13.68 10.63
C SER A 340 -19.96 12.41 10.73
N ASP A 341 -20.31 12.02 11.96
CA ASP A 341 -20.87 10.70 12.25
C ASP A 341 -22.34 10.51 11.82
N ASP A 342 -23.10 11.59 11.58
CA ASP A 342 -24.56 11.50 11.56
C ASP A 342 -25.28 11.79 10.23
N MET A 343 -24.63 12.42 9.23
CA MET A 343 -25.30 12.82 7.97
C MET A 343 -24.37 12.88 6.75
N ASP A 344 -23.29 12.09 6.70
CA ASP A 344 -22.30 12.33 5.66
C ASP A 344 -22.72 11.79 4.29
N ASN A 345 -22.76 12.69 3.30
CA ASN A 345 -22.94 12.34 1.90
C ASN A 345 -21.64 11.85 1.25
N ASN A 346 -20.52 11.92 1.96
CA ASN A 346 -19.23 11.51 1.42
C ASN A 346 -19.06 9.99 1.48
N ILE A 347 -18.31 9.47 0.51
CA ILE A 347 -17.90 8.08 0.44
C ILE A 347 -16.38 8.07 0.35
N TYR A 348 -15.76 7.21 1.13
CA TYR A 348 -14.31 7.08 1.22
C TYR A 348 -13.88 5.75 0.60
N PHE A 349 -13.05 5.83 -0.43
CA PHE A 349 -12.40 4.67 -1.04
C PHE A 349 -10.91 4.95 -1.05
N TYR A 350 -10.16 4.42 -0.10
CA TYR A 350 -8.73 4.68 0.05
C TYR A 350 -7.91 4.24 -1.17
N MET A 351 -6.76 4.89 -1.36
CA MET A 351 -5.85 4.55 -2.44
C MET A 351 -5.00 3.32 -2.07
N GLU A 352 -5.24 2.20 -2.76
CA GLU A 352 -4.60 0.90 -2.48
C GLU A 352 -3.77 0.43 -3.69
N GLY A 353 -2.90 1.32 -4.20
CA GLY A 353 -1.90 1.02 -5.21
C GLY A 353 -2.38 0.97 -6.68
N SER A 354 -3.66 0.69 -6.94
CA SER A 354 -4.23 0.69 -8.30
C SER A 354 -5.69 1.14 -8.33
N VAL A 355 -6.12 1.76 -9.44
CA VAL A 355 -7.50 2.25 -9.67
C VAL A 355 -8.53 1.12 -9.62
N VAL A 356 -8.12 -0.13 -9.82
CA VAL A 356 -9.03 -1.29 -9.81
C VAL A 356 -9.66 -1.53 -8.42
N MET A 357 -9.00 -1.13 -7.33
CA MET A 357 -9.47 -1.29 -5.95
C MET A 357 -10.68 -0.37 -5.68
N PRO A 358 -10.60 0.97 -5.82
CA PRO A 358 -11.77 1.82 -5.68
C PRO A 358 -12.86 1.48 -6.70
N ALA A 359 -12.50 1.05 -7.92
CA ALA A 359 -13.49 0.63 -8.91
C ALA A 359 -14.27 -0.63 -8.49
N LEU A 360 -13.63 -1.61 -7.84
CA LEU A 360 -14.32 -2.77 -7.27
C LEU A 360 -15.22 -2.37 -6.10
N ARG A 361 -14.76 -1.45 -5.23
CA ARG A 361 -15.60 -0.90 -4.14
C ARG A 361 -16.83 -0.17 -4.69
N ILE A 362 -16.66 0.64 -5.74
CA ILE A 362 -17.77 1.27 -6.46
C ILE A 362 -18.71 0.21 -7.03
N ALA A 363 -18.18 -0.77 -7.76
CA ALA A 363 -18.97 -1.86 -8.35
C ALA A 363 -19.83 -2.57 -7.31
N TYR A 364 -19.28 -2.85 -6.12
CA TYR A 364 -20.02 -3.43 -4.99
C TYR A 364 -21.06 -2.46 -4.41
N MET A 365 -20.71 -1.18 -4.22
CA MET A 365 -21.59 -0.12 -3.70
C MET A 365 -22.84 0.08 -4.57
N LEU A 366 -22.76 -0.18 -5.88
CA LEU A 366 -23.93 -0.16 -6.77
C LEU A 366 -24.99 -1.21 -6.41
N ASN A 367 -24.68 -2.15 -5.51
CA ASN A 367 -25.47 -3.30 -5.10
C ASN A 367 -25.86 -4.20 -6.29
N PRO A 368 -24.87 -4.74 -7.03
CA PRO A 368 -25.12 -5.49 -8.24
C PRO A 368 -25.61 -6.90 -7.91
N ARG A 369 -26.25 -7.53 -8.90
CA ARG A 369 -26.61 -8.95 -8.81
C ARG A 369 -25.36 -9.83 -8.62
N TYR A 370 -24.33 -9.57 -9.43
CA TYR A 370 -22.99 -10.14 -9.36
C TYR A 370 -22.02 -9.18 -10.04
N ILE A 371 -20.72 -9.36 -9.81
CA ILE A 371 -19.66 -8.59 -10.46
C ILE A 371 -18.91 -9.50 -11.44
N LEU A 372 -18.79 -9.08 -12.68
CA LEU A 372 -18.01 -9.75 -13.72
C LEU A 372 -16.79 -8.91 -14.06
N LEU A 373 -15.61 -9.49 -13.93
CA LEU A 373 -14.32 -8.86 -14.20
C LEU A 373 -13.89 -9.15 -15.63
N ALA A 374 -13.35 -8.15 -16.33
CA ALA A 374 -12.67 -8.33 -17.61
C ALA A 374 -11.41 -7.46 -17.63
N GLY A 375 -10.25 -8.04 -17.99
CA GLY A 375 -9.00 -7.28 -18.08
C GLY A 375 -8.32 -7.00 -16.74
N CYS A 376 -8.77 -7.62 -15.65
CA CYS A 376 -8.09 -7.61 -14.37
C CYS A 376 -7.00 -8.70 -14.35
N ASP A 377 -5.99 -8.54 -15.22
CA ASP A 377 -5.06 -9.63 -15.54
C ASP A 377 -4.06 -9.95 -14.44
N PHE A 378 -3.48 -8.93 -13.81
CA PHE A 378 -2.36 -9.08 -12.85
C PHE A 378 -1.17 -9.93 -13.37
N CYS A 379 -1.04 -10.02 -14.69
CA CYS A 379 0.06 -10.68 -15.40
C CYS A 379 0.17 -10.09 -16.81
N HIS A 380 1.26 -10.38 -17.51
CA HIS A 380 1.44 -10.01 -18.92
C HIS A 380 0.85 -11.09 -19.82
N ALA A 381 -0.38 -10.89 -20.29
CA ALA A 381 -1.00 -11.75 -21.30
C ALA A 381 -0.43 -11.44 -22.69
N ASP A 382 -0.06 -12.48 -23.45
CA ASP A 382 0.49 -12.41 -24.81
C ASP A 382 1.70 -11.47 -24.98
N ASP A 383 2.59 -11.42 -23.97
CA ASP A 383 3.73 -10.48 -23.94
C ASP A 383 3.31 -9.02 -24.17
N LYS A 384 2.14 -8.67 -23.63
CA LYS A 384 1.60 -7.31 -23.58
C LYS A 384 1.30 -6.96 -22.12
N SER A 385 1.52 -5.70 -21.79
CA SER A 385 1.19 -5.17 -20.47
C SER A 385 -0.25 -4.68 -20.38
N HIS A 386 -0.84 -4.28 -21.51
CA HIS A 386 -2.17 -3.68 -21.61
C HIS A 386 -2.79 -4.00 -22.97
N SER A 387 -4.09 -3.75 -23.11
CA SER A 387 -4.84 -3.90 -24.36
C SER A 387 -4.30 -3.05 -25.51
N LEU A 388 -4.61 -3.44 -26.76
CA LEU A 388 -4.13 -2.80 -27.98
C LEU A 388 -4.42 -1.29 -28.02
N TYR A 389 -5.64 -0.91 -27.62
CA TYR A 389 -6.11 0.48 -27.63
C TYR A 389 -5.94 1.19 -26.28
N SER A 390 -5.22 0.59 -25.33
CA SER A 390 -4.77 1.32 -24.13
C SER A 390 -3.77 2.41 -24.53
N ASN A 391 -3.80 3.57 -23.87
CA ASN A 391 -2.79 4.61 -24.17
C ASN A 391 -1.43 4.32 -23.52
N ALA A 392 -1.24 3.16 -22.86
CA ALA A 392 0.04 2.78 -22.29
C ALA A 392 1.13 2.65 -23.37
N SER A 393 0.79 2.08 -24.54
CA SER A 393 1.70 1.98 -25.69
C SER A 393 1.97 3.35 -26.32
N ALA A 394 0.96 4.23 -26.38
CA ALA A 394 1.13 5.59 -26.86
C ALA A 394 2.08 6.39 -25.96
N PHE A 395 1.99 6.20 -24.64
CA PHE A 395 2.89 6.82 -23.68
C PHE A 395 4.34 6.37 -23.87
N ASP A 396 4.59 5.07 -24.09
CA ASP A 396 5.94 4.57 -24.38
C ASP A 396 6.52 5.19 -25.64
N TYR A 397 5.70 5.33 -26.67
CA TYR A 397 6.10 5.95 -27.92
C TYR A 397 6.46 7.43 -27.72
N LEU A 398 5.62 8.19 -27.00
CA LEU A 398 5.86 9.60 -26.71
C LEU A 398 7.12 9.86 -25.87
N ASN A 399 7.48 8.93 -24.98
CA ASN A 399 8.68 9.02 -24.15
C ASN A 399 9.91 8.37 -24.80
N SER A 400 9.76 7.78 -25.98
CA SER A 400 10.88 7.14 -26.67
C SER A 400 11.85 8.17 -27.24
N SER A 401 13.12 7.77 -27.29
CA SER A 401 14.20 8.55 -27.87
C SER A 401 15.21 7.63 -28.55
N LYS A 402 16.17 8.20 -29.26
CA LYS A 402 17.24 7.43 -29.91
C LYS A 402 18.04 6.53 -28.94
N LEU A 403 18.18 6.94 -27.67
CA LEU A 403 18.91 6.18 -26.64
C LEU A 403 18.01 5.27 -25.79
N LYS A 404 16.70 5.58 -25.72
CA LYS A 404 15.69 4.80 -25.01
C LYS A 404 14.55 4.54 -25.98
N THR A 405 14.70 3.50 -26.79
CA THR A 405 13.72 3.21 -27.84
C THR A 405 12.41 2.71 -27.25
N PHE A 406 11.34 2.72 -28.06
CA PHE A 406 10.06 2.12 -27.70
C PHE A 406 10.22 0.65 -27.25
N GLU A 407 11.03 -0.13 -27.96
CA GLU A 407 11.34 -1.52 -27.65
C GLU A 407 12.05 -1.65 -26.30
N THR A 408 12.91 -0.69 -25.95
CA THR A 408 13.58 -0.66 -24.64
C THR A 408 12.57 -0.47 -23.50
N TYR A 409 11.60 0.43 -23.66
CA TYR A 409 10.51 0.63 -22.69
C TYR A 409 9.59 -0.58 -22.59
N LYS A 410 9.26 -1.19 -23.74
CA LYS A 410 8.47 -2.42 -23.80
C LYS A 410 9.18 -3.58 -23.10
N TYR A 411 10.45 -3.82 -23.42
CA TYR A 411 11.27 -4.86 -22.80
C TYR A 411 11.33 -4.68 -21.28
N LYS A 412 11.64 -3.47 -20.79
CA LYS A 412 11.73 -3.20 -19.34
C LYS A 412 10.43 -3.50 -18.57
N ARG A 413 9.27 -3.32 -19.21
CA ARG A 413 7.97 -3.57 -18.57
C ARG A 413 7.57 -5.04 -18.59
N LEU A 414 8.08 -5.83 -19.53
CA LEU A 414 7.68 -7.23 -19.72
C LEU A 414 8.73 -8.22 -19.21
N ASN A 415 9.98 -7.79 -19.07
CA ASN A 415 11.10 -8.63 -18.65
C ASN A 415 11.13 -8.82 -17.13
N ASP A 416 10.04 -9.37 -16.61
CA ASP A 416 9.92 -9.81 -15.23
C ASP A 416 10.36 -11.27 -15.09
N ASN A 417 10.99 -11.59 -13.96
CA ASN A 417 11.45 -12.95 -13.65
C ASN A 417 10.41 -13.81 -12.93
N GLN A 418 9.34 -13.18 -12.41
CA GLN A 418 8.31 -13.87 -11.65
C GLN A 418 7.22 -14.40 -12.59
N LYS A 419 6.70 -15.58 -12.28
CA LYS A 419 5.58 -16.19 -12.99
C LYS A 419 4.42 -16.45 -12.06
N ILE A 420 3.21 -16.33 -12.59
CA ILE A 420 1.97 -16.58 -11.86
C ILE A 420 1.06 -17.49 -12.68
N LYS A 421 0.32 -18.35 -11.99
CA LYS A 421 -0.66 -19.25 -12.61
C LYS A 421 -1.92 -18.47 -12.98
N CYS A 422 -2.43 -18.69 -14.18
CA CYS A 422 -3.66 -18.10 -14.71
C CYS A 422 -4.81 -19.13 -14.75
N TYR A 423 -6.05 -18.67 -14.93
CA TYR A 423 -7.25 -19.51 -14.92
C TYR A 423 -7.28 -20.59 -16.02
N ASP A 424 -6.55 -20.38 -17.12
CA ASP A 424 -6.33 -21.35 -18.19
C ASP A 424 -5.21 -22.36 -17.88
N ASN A 425 -4.69 -22.37 -16.65
CA ASN A 425 -3.57 -23.17 -16.17
C ASN A 425 -2.21 -22.88 -16.85
N ILE A 426 -2.07 -21.73 -17.51
CA ILE A 426 -0.79 -21.28 -18.08
C ILE A 426 -0.09 -20.35 -17.09
N TYR A 427 1.23 -20.51 -16.95
CA TYR A 427 2.05 -19.60 -16.16
C TYR A 427 2.53 -18.42 -17.01
N ARG A 428 2.17 -17.20 -16.62
CA ARG A 428 2.55 -15.96 -17.32
C ARG A 428 3.46 -15.10 -16.46
N ASN A 429 4.26 -14.25 -17.10
CA ASN A 429 5.14 -13.31 -16.40
C ASN A 429 4.29 -12.29 -15.62
N THR A 430 4.76 -11.91 -14.43
CA THR A 430 4.16 -10.86 -13.61
C THR A 430 5.26 -10.04 -12.96
N SER A 431 5.02 -8.74 -12.76
CA SER A 431 5.92 -7.90 -11.99
C SER A 431 5.60 -7.98 -10.49
N SER A 432 6.54 -7.53 -9.66
CA SER A 432 6.29 -7.40 -8.22
C SER A 432 5.14 -6.44 -7.90
N SER A 433 4.97 -5.40 -8.72
CA SER A 433 3.87 -4.44 -8.57
C SER A 433 2.51 -5.07 -8.89
N LEU A 434 2.42 -5.84 -9.98
CA LEU A 434 1.19 -6.56 -10.34
C LEU A 434 0.82 -7.60 -9.28
N LEU A 435 1.81 -8.29 -8.71
CA LEU A 435 1.60 -9.23 -7.61
C LEU A 435 1.09 -8.54 -6.35
N SER A 436 1.67 -7.39 -5.98
CA SER A 436 1.20 -6.57 -4.86
C SER A 436 -0.26 -6.11 -5.09
N TYR A 437 -0.58 -5.62 -6.30
CA TYR A 437 -1.95 -5.27 -6.67
C TYR A 437 -2.91 -6.46 -6.58
N LYS A 438 -2.52 -7.63 -7.06
CA LYS A 438 -3.33 -8.85 -6.93
C LYS A 438 -3.61 -9.18 -5.47
N ASN A 439 -2.60 -9.13 -4.60
CA ASN A 439 -2.76 -9.44 -3.18
C ASN A 439 -3.72 -8.46 -2.49
N HIS A 440 -3.59 -7.15 -2.76
CA HIS A 440 -4.55 -6.15 -2.27
C HIS A 440 -5.97 -6.39 -2.81
N PHE A 441 -6.08 -6.76 -4.10
CA PHE A 441 -7.36 -7.05 -4.73
C PHE A 441 -8.03 -8.30 -4.12
N GLU A 442 -7.27 -9.35 -3.80
CA GLU A 442 -7.76 -10.55 -3.12
C GLU A 442 -8.24 -10.28 -1.70
N ASN A 443 -7.53 -9.42 -0.96
CA ASN A 443 -7.97 -8.98 0.37
C ASN A 443 -9.33 -8.25 0.30
N LEU A 444 -9.50 -7.37 -0.68
CA LEU A 444 -10.78 -6.70 -0.91
C LEU A 444 -11.88 -7.67 -1.36
N ILE A 445 -11.54 -8.66 -2.20
CA ILE A 445 -12.50 -9.69 -2.61
C ILE A 445 -12.98 -10.51 -1.42
N LEU A 446 -12.10 -10.88 -0.49
CA LEU A 446 -12.48 -11.62 0.71
C LEU A 446 -13.64 -10.93 1.47
N GLU A 447 -13.60 -9.60 1.58
CA GLU A 447 -14.66 -8.80 2.22
C GLU A 447 -15.97 -8.80 1.41
N ILE A 448 -15.90 -8.81 0.07
CA ILE A 448 -17.05 -8.65 -0.82
C ILE A 448 -17.71 -9.99 -1.17
N SER A 449 -16.92 -11.07 -1.29
CA SER A 449 -17.36 -12.35 -1.82
C SER A 449 -18.40 -13.07 -0.95
N ASP A 450 -18.50 -12.69 0.33
CA ASP A 450 -19.53 -13.19 1.24
C ASP A 450 -20.94 -12.68 0.88
N MET A 451 -21.03 -11.51 0.24
CA MET A 451 -22.28 -10.81 -0.03
C MET A 451 -22.64 -10.73 -1.51
N THR A 452 -21.66 -10.87 -2.41
CA THR A 452 -21.83 -10.74 -3.86
C THR A 452 -20.92 -11.71 -4.59
N ASP A 453 -21.48 -12.51 -5.48
CA ASP A 453 -20.69 -13.38 -6.35
C ASP A 453 -19.80 -12.55 -7.30
N ILE A 454 -18.55 -12.98 -7.45
CA ILE A 454 -17.57 -12.37 -8.35
C ILE A 454 -17.08 -13.42 -9.35
N PHE A 455 -17.11 -13.05 -10.63
CA PHE A 455 -16.67 -13.89 -11.74
C PHE A 455 -15.60 -13.18 -12.57
N THR A 456 -14.76 -13.96 -13.25
CA THR A 456 -13.87 -13.46 -14.31
C THR A 456 -14.35 -13.92 -15.69
N LEU A 457 -14.35 -13.01 -16.65
CA LEU A 457 -14.56 -13.30 -18.06
C LEU A 457 -13.27 -13.80 -18.74
N THR A 458 -12.12 -13.27 -18.31
CA THR A 458 -10.82 -13.44 -18.96
C THR A 458 -10.04 -14.58 -18.31
N LYS A 459 -9.82 -15.67 -19.06
CA LYS A 459 -9.15 -16.89 -18.56
C LYS A 459 -7.63 -16.76 -18.52
N GLU A 460 -7.09 -15.81 -19.26
CA GLU A 460 -5.67 -15.51 -19.36
C GLU A 460 -5.16 -14.72 -18.15
N SER A 461 -6.07 -14.13 -17.36
CA SER A 461 -5.76 -13.44 -16.12
C SER A 461 -5.20 -14.39 -15.05
N ALA A 462 -4.34 -13.88 -14.17
CA ALA A 462 -3.87 -14.60 -12.99
C ALA A 462 -5.06 -15.15 -12.18
N GLU A 463 -4.91 -16.34 -11.57
CA GLU A 463 -5.93 -16.92 -10.69
C GLU A 463 -6.11 -16.02 -9.46
N ILE A 464 -7.34 -15.63 -9.16
CA ILE A 464 -7.69 -14.76 -8.04
C ILE A 464 -8.56 -15.57 -7.07
N ASN A 465 -8.15 -15.63 -5.81
CA ASN A 465 -8.89 -16.33 -4.77
C ASN A 465 -10.33 -15.82 -4.66
N ASN A 466 -11.28 -16.74 -4.46
CA ASN A 466 -12.72 -16.48 -4.38
C ASN A 466 -13.38 -15.88 -5.63
N VAL A 467 -12.70 -15.88 -6.78
CA VAL A 467 -13.28 -15.49 -8.07
C VAL A 467 -13.42 -16.73 -8.96
N LYS A 468 -14.61 -16.91 -9.55
CA LYS A 468 -14.92 -18.07 -10.40
C LYS A 468 -14.86 -17.70 -11.88
N ILE A 469 -14.54 -18.65 -12.74
CA ILE A 469 -14.65 -18.44 -14.19
C ILE A 469 -16.13 -18.30 -14.56
N TYR A 470 -16.45 -17.27 -15.34
CA TYR A 470 -17.78 -17.04 -15.86
C TYR A 470 -18.20 -18.14 -16.85
N ASN A 471 -19.44 -18.61 -16.75
CA ASN A 471 -20.04 -19.60 -17.67
C ASN A 471 -21.42 -19.09 -18.13
N GLU A 472 -21.70 -19.20 -19.43
CA GLU A 472 -22.95 -18.72 -20.06
C GLU A 472 -24.22 -19.36 -19.47
N ASN A 473 -24.12 -20.54 -18.87
CA ASN A 473 -25.24 -21.15 -18.13
C ASN A 473 -25.75 -20.30 -16.95
N ILE A 474 -24.94 -19.33 -16.48
CA ILE A 474 -25.33 -18.34 -15.47
C ILE A 474 -26.36 -17.36 -16.06
N ILE A 475 -26.31 -17.05 -17.35
CA ILE A 475 -27.28 -16.20 -18.06
C ILE A 475 -28.60 -16.95 -18.27
N LEU A 476 -28.53 -18.21 -18.71
CA LEU A 476 -29.72 -19.01 -19.07
C LEU A 476 -30.67 -19.33 -17.90
N LYS A 477 -30.17 -19.33 -16.66
CA LYS A 477 -31.04 -19.42 -15.48
C LYS A 477 -31.87 -18.14 -15.24
N ASN A 478 -31.58 -17.04 -15.94
CA ASN A 478 -31.90 -15.69 -15.49
C ASN A 478 -32.51 -14.81 -16.60
N ASN A 479 -33.60 -15.29 -17.22
CA ASN A 479 -34.37 -14.61 -18.29
C ASN A 479 -35.00 -13.23 -17.94
N ASN A 480 -34.72 -12.66 -16.77
CA ASN A 480 -35.33 -11.41 -16.27
C ASN A 480 -34.29 -10.30 -15.99
N LEU A 481 -33.21 -10.20 -16.78
CA LEU A 481 -32.30 -9.05 -16.69
C LEU A 481 -33.01 -7.82 -17.27
N LYS A 482 -33.38 -6.87 -16.40
CA LYS A 482 -33.94 -5.58 -16.82
C LYS A 482 -32.81 -4.66 -17.28
N ASN A 483 -32.94 -4.13 -18.49
CA ASN A 483 -31.94 -3.23 -19.06
C ASN A 483 -31.91 -1.89 -18.29
N ILE A 484 -30.74 -1.52 -17.75
CA ILE A 484 -30.55 -0.31 -16.93
C ILE A 484 -30.30 0.95 -17.76
N LYS A 485 -30.15 0.85 -19.09
CA LYS A 485 -29.85 2.00 -19.96
C LYS A 485 -30.76 3.23 -19.78
N ASN A 486 -31.93 3.09 -19.12
CA ASN A 486 -32.89 4.18 -18.90
C ASN A 486 -33.28 4.47 -17.43
N ARG A 487 -32.57 3.99 -16.39
CA ARG A 487 -32.85 4.48 -15.01
C ARG A 487 -32.40 5.93 -14.90
N LYS A 488 -33.36 6.87 -14.98
CA LYS A 488 -33.11 8.27 -14.66
C LYS A 488 -32.79 8.39 -13.17
N ILE A 489 -31.66 9.01 -12.85
CA ILE A 489 -31.36 9.44 -11.49
C ILE A 489 -32.30 10.60 -11.19
N GLU A 490 -33.24 10.39 -10.28
CA GLU A 490 -34.24 11.39 -9.94
C GLU A 490 -33.67 12.45 -8.99
N ASN A 491 -32.75 12.06 -8.11
CA ASN A 491 -32.14 12.94 -7.10
C ASN A 491 -30.62 12.76 -7.06
N TYR A 492 -29.90 13.77 -7.52
CA TYR A 492 -28.45 13.85 -7.37
C TYR A 492 -28.08 14.31 -5.96
N ILE A 493 -27.21 13.56 -5.28
CA ILE A 493 -26.70 13.91 -3.95
C ILE A 493 -25.50 14.83 -4.11
N ARG A 494 -25.57 16.04 -3.58
CA ARG A 494 -24.41 16.94 -3.55
C ARG A 494 -23.36 16.42 -2.57
N GLU A 495 -22.10 16.58 -2.95
CA GLU A 495 -20.98 16.34 -2.05
C GLU A 495 -21.03 17.27 -0.83
N ASN A 496 -20.50 16.80 0.29
CA ASN A 496 -20.39 17.57 1.51
C ASN A 496 -18.92 17.93 1.71
N ILE A 497 -18.52 19.12 1.24
CA ILE A 497 -17.12 19.59 1.32
C ILE A 497 -17.04 20.91 2.07
N ASP A 498 -16.02 21.05 2.91
CA ASP A 498 -15.77 22.23 3.73
C ASP A 498 -14.64 23.08 3.13
N LYS A 499 -14.99 23.80 2.05
CA LYS A 499 -14.05 24.68 1.36
C LYS A 499 -13.53 25.80 2.27
N GLU A 500 -14.40 26.33 3.13
CA GLU A 500 -14.06 27.44 4.04
C GLU A 500 -13.01 27.00 5.06
N ASN A 501 -13.17 25.83 5.67
CA ASN A 501 -12.18 25.26 6.59
C ASN A 501 -10.86 24.95 5.88
N LEU A 502 -10.89 24.40 4.66
CA LEU A 502 -9.66 24.16 3.90
C LEU A 502 -8.90 25.47 3.64
N ILE A 503 -9.58 26.51 3.17
CA ILE A 503 -8.98 27.83 2.90
C ILE A 503 -8.44 28.44 4.21
N LYS A 504 -9.20 28.36 5.30
CA LYS A 504 -8.77 28.84 6.61
C LYS A 504 -7.47 28.16 7.06
N LYS A 505 -7.40 26.83 7.00
CA LYS A 505 -6.19 26.08 7.38
C LYS A 505 -4.98 26.41 6.50
N ILE A 506 -5.19 26.60 5.19
CA ILE A 506 -4.13 27.04 4.28
C ILE A 506 -3.60 28.41 4.71
N ASN A 507 -4.47 29.38 5.01
CA ASN A 507 -4.05 30.71 5.43
C ASN A 507 -3.28 30.69 6.75
N GLU A 508 -3.80 29.96 7.75
CA GLU A 508 -3.12 29.77 9.05
C GLU A 508 -1.72 29.17 8.86
N PHE A 509 -1.59 28.16 8.01
CA PHE A 509 -0.30 27.55 7.69
C PHE A 509 0.67 28.53 7.02
N ILE A 510 0.21 29.32 6.05
CA ILE A 510 1.04 30.33 5.39
C ILE A 510 1.53 31.38 6.40
N ASP A 511 0.64 31.85 7.29
CA ASP A 511 1.01 32.77 8.36
C ASP A 511 2.05 32.15 9.32
N ASP A 512 1.90 30.88 9.68
CA ASP A 512 2.88 30.16 10.50
C ASP A 512 4.26 30.07 9.81
N VAL A 513 4.28 29.80 8.50
CA VAL A 513 5.50 29.79 7.68
C VAL A 513 6.12 31.20 7.57
N HIS A 514 5.34 32.27 7.55
CA HIS A 514 5.89 33.63 7.56
C HIS A 514 6.48 34.02 8.92
N ASN A 515 5.84 33.59 10.02
CA ASN A 515 6.19 33.96 11.39
C ASN A 515 7.24 33.08 12.07
N LYS A 516 7.76 32.04 11.38
CA LYS A 516 8.68 31.04 11.97
C LYS A 516 8.07 30.28 13.15
N ASN A 517 6.77 30.06 13.09
CA ASN A 517 6.06 29.23 14.05
C ASN A 517 6.30 27.74 13.74
N ASN A 518 5.72 26.87 14.56
CA ASN A 518 5.78 25.43 14.32
C ASN A 518 5.09 25.10 12.99
N ILE A 519 5.83 24.48 12.07
CA ILE A 519 5.31 24.11 10.77
C ILE A 519 4.20 23.06 10.98
N SER A 520 2.97 23.40 10.62
CA SER A 520 1.80 22.58 10.91
C SER A 520 1.78 21.28 10.09
N GLU A 521 0.96 20.32 10.53
CA GLU A 521 0.69 19.05 9.82
C GLU A 521 0.30 19.25 8.35
N LEU A 522 -0.23 20.43 7.99
CA LEU A 522 -0.58 20.79 6.63
C LEU A 522 0.64 20.77 5.69
N GLY A 523 1.84 21.09 6.18
CA GLY A 523 3.06 21.03 5.40
C GLY A 523 3.33 19.63 4.84
N TYR A 524 3.02 18.58 5.62
CA TYR A 524 3.13 17.19 5.18
C TYR A 524 2.07 16.80 4.15
N LEU A 525 0.90 17.45 4.15
CA LEU A 525 -0.15 17.22 3.14
C LEU A 525 0.17 17.91 1.81
N ILE A 526 0.93 19.02 1.85
CA ILE A 526 1.30 19.81 0.68
C ILE A 526 2.63 19.32 0.08
N SER A 527 3.67 19.16 0.90
CA SER A 527 5.01 18.82 0.41
C SER A 527 5.84 18.09 1.46
N PRO A 528 5.52 16.81 1.72
CA PRO A 528 6.17 16.04 2.79
C PRO A 528 7.67 15.86 2.58
N TRP A 529 8.15 15.91 1.32
CA TRP A 529 9.58 15.89 1.02
C TRP A 529 10.32 17.11 1.56
N HIS A 530 9.80 18.33 1.34
CA HIS A 530 10.47 19.55 1.81
C HIS A 530 10.43 19.65 3.34
N ILE A 531 9.33 19.22 3.98
CA ILE A 531 9.25 19.16 5.44
C ILE A 531 10.28 18.17 6.01
N ASP A 532 10.36 16.94 5.49
CA ASP A 532 11.35 15.95 5.93
C ASP A 532 12.80 16.43 5.71
N LYS A 533 13.06 17.15 4.61
CA LYS A 533 14.38 17.74 4.35
C LYS A 533 14.72 18.85 5.34
N PHE A 534 13.76 19.68 5.69
CA PHE A 534 13.94 20.74 6.69
C PHE A 534 14.19 20.16 8.08
N GLU A 535 13.39 19.18 8.52
CA GLU A 535 13.57 18.51 9.81
C GLU A 535 14.94 17.82 9.93
N LYS A 536 15.46 17.29 8.82
CA LYS A 536 16.81 16.70 8.74
C LYS A 536 17.92 17.73 8.57
N SER A 537 17.62 19.02 8.68
CA SER A 537 18.58 20.13 8.49
C SER A 537 19.32 20.06 7.15
N MET A 538 18.68 19.48 6.11
CA MET A 538 19.24 19.39 4.76
C MET A 538 18.93 20.62 3.91
N ILE A 539 17.90 21.38 4.29
CA ILE A 539 17.57 22.69 3.72
C ILE A 539 17.36 23.69 4.86
N SER A 540 17.60 24.96 4.58
CA SER A 540 17.33 26.07 5.48
C SER A 540 15.84 26.37 5.58
N TYR A 541 15.45 27.10 6.62
CA TYR A 541 14.08 27.59 6.77
C TYR A 541 13.68 28.50 5.60
N ASP A 542 14.59 29.34 5.11
CA ASP A 542 14.32 30.29 4.03
C ASP A 542 14.07 29.54 2.70
N GLU A 543 14.81 28.47 2.41
CA GLU A 543 14.54 27.60 1.25
C GLU A 543 13.17 26.91 1.34
N LEU A 544 12.78 26.42 2.52
CA LEU A 544 11.45 25.85 2.72
C LEU A 544 10.36 26.90 2.50
N LYS A 545 10.54 28.09 3.10
CA LYS A 545 9.59 29.22 2.96
C LYS A 545 9.43 29.65 1.51
N ASP A 546 10.52 29.75 0.75
CA ASP A 546 10.46 30.10 -0.67
C ASP A 546 9.68 29.07 -1.49
N TYR A 547 9.86 27.78 -1.20
CA TYR A 547 9.09 26.72 -1.84
C TYR A 547 7.58 26.84 -1.53
N ILE A 548 7.23 27.02 -0.25
CA ILE A 548 5.83 27.14 0.17
C ILE A 548 5.17 28.39 -0.42
N ASN A 549 5.88 29.53 -0.45
CA ASN A 549 5.38 30.76 -1.07
C ASN A 549 5.14 30.56 -2.57
N LYS A 550 6.08 29.92 -3.28
CA LYS A 550 5.89 29.62 -4.70
C LYS A 550 4.66 28.75 -4.93
N TRP A 551 4.49 27.69 -4.14
CA TRP A 551 3.31 26.83 -4.22
C TRP A 551 2.03 27.64 -3.97
N TYR A 552 2.01 28.48 -2.93
CA TYR A 552 0.86 29.31 -2.59
C TYR A 552 0.53 30.33 -3.70
N ASP A 553 1.52 31.01 -4.26
CA ASP A 553 1.34 31.97 -5.35
C ASP A 553 0.77 31.32 -6.61
N GLU A 554 1.14 30.07 -6.91
CA GLU A 554 0.59 29.29 -8.03
C GLU A 554 -0.90 28.99 -7.85
N ILE A 555 -1.36 28.76 -6.61
CA ILE A 555 -2.75 28.36 -6.31
C ILE A 555 -3.63 29.50 -5.79
N LYS A 556 -3.07 30.64 -5.39
CA LYS A 556 -3.80 31.71 -4.69
C LYS A 556 -5.05 32.17 -5.44
N LYS A 557 -4.98 32.24 -6.77
CA LYS A 557 -6.10 32.60 -7.66
C LYS A 557 -7.23 31.57 -7.72
N LEU A 558 -6.99 30.37 -7.22
CA LEU A 558 -8.00 29.30 -7.10
C LEU A 558 -8.70 29.36 -5.74
N ILE A 559 -8.07 30.00 -4.75
CA ILE A 559 -8.60 30.17 -3.40
C ILE A 559 -9.46 31.43 -3.31
N TYR A 560 -8.99 32.52 -3.93
CA TYR A 560 -9.61 33.86 -3.95
C TYR A 560 -9.88 34.29 -5.38
#